data_AF-A0A533Z1W7-F1
#
_entry.id   AF-A0A533Z1W7-F1
#
_cell.length_a   1.000
_cell.length_b   1.000
_cell.length_c   1.000
_cell.angle_alpha   90.00
_cell.angle_beta   90.00
_cell.angle_gamma   90.00
#
_symmetry.space_group_name_H-M   'P 1'
#
loop_
_entity.id
_entity.type
_entity.pdbx_description
1 polymer ?
#
loop_
_entity_poly.entity_id
_entity_poly.type
_entity_poly.pdbx_seq_one_letter_code
_entity_poly.pdbx_strand_id
1 'polypeptide(L)'
;MQSQNPPANWATRKQLEFTLYECAGGRHPATTIWIEMNPASICARIQGRYQRTVASFRFRRRFDMHNTVPYISFTFDDFPRSALHAGGAILRRFGLRATYYTSLGLMGTQAPTGTIFVREDIDELLGQGHELGCHTFAHCHSWETSPMVFEDSIIDNQRALNRLVSGAA
;
A
#
# COMPACT_ATOMS: atom_id res chain seq x y z
N MET A 1 33.01 12.86 -52.13
CA MET A 1 32.31 11.57 -52.32
C MET A 1 31.62 11.20 -51.00
N GLN A 2 30.30 11.12 -51.08
CA GLN A 2 29.33 10.40 -50.24
C GLN A 2 29.34 10.60 -48.71
N SER A 3 28.37 11.42 -48.26
CA SER A 3 27.72 11.32 -46.96
C SER A 3 26.82 10.08 -46.92
N GLN A 4 26.75 9.39 -45.78
CA GLN A 4 25.67 8.44 -45.50
C GLN A 4 25.11 8.72 -44.10
N ASN A 5 23.91 9.30 -44.06
CA ASN A 5 23.04 9.29 -42.89
C ASN A 5 22.18 8.02 -42.93
N PRO A 6 21.95 7.33 -41.80
CA PRO A 6 21.00 6.23 -41.75
C PRO A 6 19.55 6.76 -41.85
N PRO A 7 18.60 5.94 -42.36
CA PRO A 7 17.25 6.39 -42.66
C PRO A 7 16.42 6.62 -41.40
N ALA A 8 15.72 7.74 -41.36
CA ALA A 8 14.72 8.06 -40.34
C ALA A 8 13.50 7.13 -40.47
N ASN A 9 13.21 6.35 -39.43
CA ASN A 9 11.97 5.58 -39.32
C ASN A 9 10.85 6.49 -38.77
N TRP A 10 10.05 7.05 -39.67
CA TRP A 10 8.98 8.02 -39.35
C TRP A 10 7.69 7.39 -38.79
N ALA A 11 7.73 6.18 -38.23
CA ALA A 11 6.53 5.49 -37.77
C ALA A 11 6.31 5.64 -36.26
N THR A 12 5.34 6.50 -35.91
CA THR A 12 4.55 6.49 -34.65
C THR A 12 5.24 6.96 -33.36
N ARG A 13 5.65 8.22 -33.30
CA ARG A 13 5.73 8.98 -32.02
C ARG A 13 4.48 9.85 -31.88
N LYS A 14 3.47 9.40 -31.14
CA LYS A 14 2.45 10.32 -30.61
C LYS A 14 3.06 11.06 -29.43
N GLN A 15 3.62 12.23 -29.71
CA GLN A 15 4.00 13.22 -28.71
C GLN A 15 2.72 13.81 -28.12
N LEU A 16 2.54 13.72 -26.81
CA LEU A 16 1.65 14.59 -26.06
C LEU A 16 2.56 15.41 -25.15
N GLU A 17 2.86 16.64 -25.59
CA GLU A 17 3.54 17.62 -24.75
C GLU A 17 2.55 18.11 -23.68
N PHE A 18 2.87 17.87 -22.42
CA PHE A 18 2.27 18.59 -21.30
C PHE A 18 3.34 19.50 -20.72
N THR A 19 3.18 20.81 -20.93
CA THR A 19 4.01 21.84 -20.30
C THR A 19 3.36 22.21 -18.97
N LEU A 20 3.95 21.80 -17.85
CA LEU A 20 3.64 22.39 -16.54
C LEU A 20 4.55 23.61 -16.34
N TYR A 21 3.94 24.78 -16.19
CA TYR A 21 4.62 26.00 -15.77
C TYR A 21 4.57 26.11 -14.24
N GLU A 22 5.73 26.18 -13.59
CA GLU A 22 5.84 26.62 -12.20
C GLU A 22 6.74 27.86 -12.13
N CYS A 23 6.20 28.95 -11.58
CA CYS A 23 6.87 30.23 -11.40
C CYS A 23 7.69 30.23 -10.09
N ALA A 24 9.01 30.11 -10.16
CA ALA A 24 9.94 30.75 -9.23
C ALA A 24 11.37 30.67 -9.77
N GLY A 25 12.09 31.80 -9.74
CA GLY A 25 13.34 32.02 -10.45
C GLY A 25 14.50 31.15 -9.99
N GLY A 26 15.04 30.37 -10.91
CA GLY A 26 16.31 29.66 -10.80
C GLY A 26 16.61 28.98 -12.13
N ARG A 27 17.66 29.41 -12.85
CA ARG A 27 18.08 28.78 -14.12
C ARG A 27 18.68 27.41 -13.82
N HIS A 28 17.84 26.37 -13.81
CA HIS A 28 18.27 24.98 -13.93
C HIS A 28 18.13 24.53 -15.39
N PRO A 29 19.07 23.73 -15.93
CA PRO A 29 18.90 23.15 -17.25
C PRO A 29 17.65 22.28 -17.26
N ALA A 30 16.75 22.54 -18.22
CA ALA A 30 15.56 21.74 -18.44
C ALA A 30 15.98 20.30 -18.73
N THR A 31 15.95 19.45 -17.70
CA THR A 31 16.22 18.04 -17.86
C THR A 31 14.93 17.42 -18.36
N THR A 32 14.82 17.25 -19.68
CA THR A 32 13.71 16.51 -20.28
C THR A 32 13.81 15.06 -19.82
N ILE A 33 13.01 14.69 -18.83
CA ILE A 33 12.84 13.30 -18.42
C ILE A 33 11.97 12.63 -19.48
N TRP A 34 12.59 11.83 -20.34
CA TRP A 34 11.87 10.97 -21.28
C TRP A 34 11.26 9.81 -20.50
N ILE A 35 9.96 9.91 -20.18
CA ILE A 35 9.21 8.76 -19.68
C ILE A 35 8.83 7.91 -20.89
N GLU A 36 9.66 6.90 -21.18
CA GLU A 36 9.31 5.90 -22.19
C GLU A 36 8.15 5.04 -21.65
N MET A 37 6.94 5.33 -22.12
CA MET A 37 5.75 4.54 -21.79
C MET A 37 5.83 3.18 -22.49
N ASN A 38 6.35 2.17 -21.78
CA ASN A 38 6.34 0.79 -22.26
C ASN A 38 4.89 0.30 -22.42
N PRO A 39 4.44 -0.17 -23.60
CA PRO A 39 3.09 -0.67 -23.81
C PRO A 39 2.70 -1.82 -22.86
N ALA A 40 3.66 -2.63 -22.41
CA ALA A 40 3.43 -3.64 -21.37
C ALA A 40 2.97 -3.02 -20.04
N SER A 41 3.49 -1.83 -19.68
CA SER A 41 3.07 -1.10 -18.47
C SER A 41 1.63 -0.57 -18.58
N ILE A 42 1.19 -0.19 -19.79
CA ILE A 42 -0.18 0.27 -20.03
C ILE A 42 -1.14 -0.92 -19.92
N CYS A 43 -0.82 -2.05 -20.55
CA CYS A 43 -1.61 -3.27 -20.45
C CYS A 43 -1.73 -3.74 -18.99
N ALA A 44 -0.63 -3.74 -18.22
CA ALA A 44 -0.65 -4.09 -16.80
C ALA A 44 -1.56 -3.16 -15.98
N ARG A 45 -1.56 -1.85 -16.27
CA ARG A 45 -2.47 -0.89 -15.61
C ARG A 45 -3.94 -1.15 -15.96
N ILE A 46 -4.24 -1.48 -17.22
CA ILE A 46 -5.58 -1.84 -17.66
C ILE A 46 -6.04 -3.12 -16.97
N GLN A 47 -5.18 -4.15 -16.94
CA GLN A 47 -5.45 -5.41 -16.24
C GLN A 47 -5.73 -5.16 -14.76
N GLY A 48 -4.88 -4.42 -14.06
CA GLY A 48 -5.08 -4.11 -12.64
C GLY A 48 -6.38 -3.34 -12.38
N ARG A 49 -6.77 -2.44 -13.31
CA ARG A 49 -8.06 -1.74 -13.23
C ARG A 49 -9.23 -2.69 -13.41
N TYR A 50 -9.14 -3.61 -14.38
CA TYR A 50 -10.16 -4.63 -14.62
C TYR A 50 -10.33 -5.55 -13.39
N GLN A 51 -9.23 -6.12 -12.89
CA GLN A 51 -9.21 -7.00 -11.71
C GLN A 51 -9.87 -6.33 -10.50
N ARG A 52 -9.47 -5.07 -10.20
CA ARG A 52 -10.04 -4.30 -9.09
C ARG A 52 -11.53 -4.04 -9.25
N THR A 53 -11.96 -3.72 -10.48
CA THR A 53 -13.37 -3.43 -10.78
C THR A 53 -14.22 -4.67 -10.59
N VAL A 54 -13.82 -5.80 -11.20
CA VAL A 54 -14.53 -7.08 -11.07
C VAL A 54 -14.55 -7.55 -9.61
N ALA A 55 -13.42 -7.45 -8.91
CA ALA A 55 -13.35 -7.82 -7.49
C ALA A 55 -14.33 -7.01 -6.64
N SER A 56 -14.36 -5.69 -6.82
CA SER A 56 -15.23 -4.78 -6.07
C SER A 56 -16.73 -5.03 -6.32
N PHE A 57 -17.06 -5.54 -7.51
CA PHE A 57 -18.44 -5.86 -7.87
C PHE A 57 -18.84 -7.26 -7.36
N ARG A 58 -17.98 -8.26 -7.52
CA ARG A 58 -18.33 -9.67 -7.34
C ARG A 58 -18.05 -10.22 -5.94
N PHE A 59 -17.01 -9.72 -5.25
CA PHE A 59 -16.53 -10.23 -3.97
C PHE A 59 -16.74 -9.27 -2.80
N ARG A 60 -17.49 -8.17 -3.01
CA ARG A 60 -17.86 -7.28 -1.93
C ARG A 60 -19.03 -7.83 -1.14
N ARG A 61 -18.83 -8.07 0.14
CA ARG A 61 -19.93 -8.21 1.11
C ARG A 61 -20.34 -6.82 1.57
N ARG A 62 -21.47 -6.31 1.06
CA ARG A 62 -22.02 -5.04 1.54
C ARG A 62 -22.66 -5.26 2.91
N PHE A 63 -22.56 -4.27 3.77
CA PHE A 63 -23.21 -4.23 5.06
C PHE A 63 -24.06 -2.97 5.12
N ASP A 64 -25.37 -3.13 5.33
CA ASP A 64 -26.29 -2.01 5.40
C ASP A 64 -26.20 -1.35 6.77
N MET A 65 -25.69 -0.12 6.80
CA MET A 65 -25.45 0.66 8.00
C MET A 65 -26.64 1.57 8.29
N HIS A 66 -27.50 1.18 9.23
CA HIS A 66 -28.61 1.99 9.72
C HIS A 66 -28.19 2.71 11.00
N ASN A 67 -27.54 3.87 10.84
CA ASN A 67 -26.92 4.58 11.95
C ASN A 67 -27.72 5.85 12.28
N THR A 68 -27.95 6.11 13.55
CA THR A 68 -28.53 7.39 14.02
C THR A 68 -27.48 8.50 14.14
N VAL A 69 -26.20 8.14 14.10
CA VAL A 69 -25.04 9.03 14.19
C VAL A 69 -23.95 8.61 13.19
N PRO A 70 -23.07 9.51 12.75
CA PRO A 70 -21.93 9.15 11.92
C PRO A 70 -20.91 8.32 12.72
N TYR A 71 -20.36 7.28 12.08
CA TYR A 71 -19.26 6.48 12.61
C TYR A 71 -18.01 6.65 11.74
N ILE A 72 -16.85 6.67 12.40
CA ILE A 72 -15.54 6.68 11.75
C ILE A 72 -14.73 5.55 12.38
N SER A 73 -14.10 4.72 11.54
CA SER A 73 -13.10 3.75 11.95
C SER A 73 -11.77 4.13 11.29
N PHE A 74 -10.73 4.28 12.11
CA PHE A 74 -9.38 4.55 11.65
C PHE A 74 -8.63 3.23 11.55
N THR A 75 -8.09 2.93 10.37
CA THR A 75 -7.35 1.69 10.14
C THR A 75 -6.01 1.97 9.48
N PHE A 76 -5.01 1.18 9.83
CA PHE A 76 -3.69 1.21 9.20
C PHE A 76 -3.31 -0.20 8.74
N ASP A 77 -3.02 -0.34 7.45
CA ASP A 77 -2.56 -1.59 6.84
C ASP A 77 -1.03 -1.64 6.80
N ASP A 78 -0.45 -2.84 6.74
CA ASP A 78 0.99 -3.19 6.78
C ASP A 78 1.75 -2.79 8.04
N PHE A 79 1.27 -1.75 8.72
CA PHE A 79 1.78 -1.18 9.95
C PHE A 79 3.26 -0.75 9.89
N PRO A 80 3.62 0.21 9.01
CA PRO A 80 4.89 0.91 9.14
C PRO A 80 4.96 1.62 10.50
N ARG A 81 6.15 1.74 11.10
CA ARG A 81 6.33 2.34 12.43
C ARG A 81 5.73 3.75 12.56
N SER A 82 5.75 4.51 11.47
CA SER A 82 5.15 5.85 11.40
C SER A 82 3.63 5.85 11.64
N ALA A 83 2.93 4.76 11.32
CA ALA A 83 1.50 4.61 11.59
C ALA A 83 1.22 4.71 13.10
N LEU A 84 2.03 4.09 13.96
CA LEU A 84 1.90 4.23 15.42
C LEU A 84 2.44 5.57 15.91
N HIS A 85 3.71 5.86 15.61
CA HIS A 85 4.40 6.97 16.24
C HIS A 85 3.90 8.35 15.78
N ALA A 86 3.43 8.47 14.54
CA ALA A 86 2.81 9.69 14.05
C ALA A 86 1.28 9.59 14.04
N GLY A 87 0.73 8.55 13.40
CA GLY A 87 -0.73 8.36 13.30
C GLY A 87 -1.39 8.11 14.66
N GLY A 88 -0.92 7.12 15.41
CA GLY A 88 -1.37 6.82 16.77
C GLY A 88 -1.21 7.99 17.72
N ALA A 89 -0.08 8.72 17.65
CA ALA A 89 0.12 9.94 18.44
C ALA A 89 -0.92 11.03 18.16
N ILE A 90 -1.32 11.23 16.89
CA ILE A 90 -2.39 12.16 16.52
C ILE A 90 -3.72 11.68 17.12
N LEU A 91 -4.08 10.41 16.94
CA LEU A 91 -5.33 9.85 17.46
C LEU A 91 -5.41 9.98 18.98
N ARG A 92 -4.33 9.67 19.67
CA ARG A 92 -4.22 9.78 21.14
C ARG A 92 -4.47 11.20 21.63
N ARG A 93 -4.03 12.24 20.91
CA ARG A 93 -4.31 13.65 21.26
C ARG A 93 -5.80 13.98 21.27
N PHE A 94 -6.60 13.25 20.51
CA PHE A 94 -8.06 13.40 20.46
C PHE A 94 -8.80 12.32 21.27
N GLY A 95 -8.09 11.49 22.04
CA GLY A 95 -8.69 10.38 22.80
C GLY A 95 -9.25 9.27 21.91
N LEU A 96 -8.80 9.18 20.66
CA LEU A 96 -9.26 8.22 19.66
C LEU A 96 -8.36 6.99 19.59
N ARG A 97 -8.92 5.91 19.03
CA ARG A 97 -8.25 4.62 18.80
C ARG A 97 -8.37 4.23 17.33
N ALA A 98 -7.52 3.29 16.91
CA ALA A 98 -7.50 2.73 15.58
C ALA A 98 -7.26 1.24 15.63
N THR A 99 -7.53 0.58 14.50
CA THR A 99 -7.22 -0.82 14.26
C THR A 99 -6.02 -0.92 13.32
N TYR A 100 -4.99 -1.67 13.71
CA TYR A 100 -3.79 -1.85 12.91
C TYR A 100 -3.73 -3.27 12.38
N TYR A 101 -3.82 -3.43 11.06
CA TYR A 101 -3.75 -4.72 10.40
C TYR A 101 -2.29 -5.07 10.12
N THR A 102 -1.83 -6.17 10.70
CA THR A 102 -0.41 -6.55 10.66
C THR A 102 -0.16 -7.82 9.88
N SER A 103 0.95 -7.82 9.14
CA SER A 103 1.58 -9.01 8.58
C SER A 103 2.84 -9.34 9.36
N LEU A 104 2.77 -10.29 10.30
CA LEU A 104 3.88 -10.59 11.20
C LEU A 104 5.12 -11.16 10.50
N GLY A 105 4.97 -11.73 9.30
CA GLY A 105 6.10 -12.13 8.47
C GLY A 105 6.93 -10.95 7.94
N LEU A 106 6.39 -9.73 7.99
CA LEU A 106 7.10 -8.49 7.61
C LEU A 106 7.66 -7.73 8.81
N MET A 107 7.44 -8.19 10.04
CA MET A 107 7.88 -7.51 11.26
C MET A 107 9.40 -7.22 11.23
N GLY A 108 9.78 -5.97 11.47
CA GLY A 108 11.17 -5.51 11.45
C GLY A 108 11.82 -5.41 10.06
N THR A 109 11.09 -5.67 8.98
CA THR A 109 11.62 -5.53 7.60
C THR A 109 11.57 -4.07 7.12
N GLN A 110 12.31 -3.79 6.04
CA GLN A 110 12.25 -2.50 5.35
C GLN A 110 11.30 -2.57 4.16
N ALA A 111 10.36 -1.62 4.08
CA ALA A 111 9.45 -1.44 2.97
C ALA A 111 9.62 -0.03 2.36
N PRO A 112 9.07 0.24 1.16
CA PRO A 112 9.07 1.59 0.59
C PRO A 112 8.41 2.66 1.49
N THR A 113 7.52 2.23 2.39
CA THR A 113 6.83 3.07 3.39
C THR A 113 7.64 3.29 4.66
N GLY A 114 8.84 2.69 4.76
CA GLY A 114 9.72 2.72 5.92
C GLY A 114 9.84 1.37 6.60
N THR A 115 10.38 1.38 7.82
CA THR A 115 10.48 0.18 8.65
C THR A 115 9.09 -0.28 9.07
N ILE A 116 8.80 -1.55 8.82
CA ILE A 116 7.62 -2.23 9.35
C ILE A 116 7.79 -2.42 10.86
N PHE A 117 6.69 -2.35 11.60
CA PHE A 117 6.66 -2.44 13.07
C PHE A 117 7.60 -3.50 13.65
N VAL A 118 8.09 -3.23 14.85
CA VAL A 118 8.87 -4.16 15.68
C VAL A 118 8.05 -4.64 16.88
N ARG A 119 8.61 -5.56 17.67
CA ARG A 119 7.89 -6.15 18.80
C ARG A 119 7.41 -5.08 19.79
N GLU A 120 8.28 -4.13 20.11
CA GLU A 120 8.01 -3.07 21.09
C GLU A 120 6.82 -2.21 20.66
N ASP A 121 6.63 -2.04 19.35
CA ASP A 121 5.51 -1.27 18.81
C ASP A 121 4.17 -2.00 19.03
N ILE A 122 4.15 -3.35 19.09
CA ILE A 122 2.94 -4.12 19.42
C ILE A 122 2.55 -3.86 20.88
N ASP A 123 3.52 -3.92 21.80
CA ASP A 123 3.28 -3.71 23.23
C ASP A 123 2.81 -2.27 23.48
N GLU A 124 3.45 -1.29 22.83
CA GLU A 124 3.02 0.11 22.87
C GLU A 124 1.61 0.31 22.32
N LEU A 125 1.30 -0.29 21.16
CA LEU A 125 -0.01 -0.19 20.51
C LEU A 125 -1.13 -0.74 21.41
N LEU A 126 -0.94 -1.93 21.98
CA LEU A 126 -1.91 -2.55 22.88
C LEU A 126 -2.03 -1.76 24.19
N GLY A 127 -0.92 -1.25 24.73
CA GLY A 127 -0.91 -0.38 25.90
C GLY A 127 -1.66 0.94 25.69
N GLN A 128 -1.73 1.44 24.45
CA GLN A 128 -2.52 2.61 24.06
C GLN A 128 -4.01 2.29 23.82
N GLY A 129 -4.41 1.02 23.94
CA GLY A 129 -5.79 0.57 23.72
C GLY A 129 -6.22 0.55 22.27
N HIS A 130 -5.26 0.56 21.33
CA HIS A 130 -5.53 0.29 19.93
C HIS A 130 -5.84 -1.20 19.70
N GLU A 131 -6.49 -1.48 18.58
CA GLU A 131 -6.81 -2.84 18.18
C GLU A 131 -5.77 -3.37 17.20
N LEU A 132 -5.48 -4.66 17.28
CA LEU A 132 -4.57 -5.35 16.36
C LEU A 132 -5.36 -6.36 15.51
N GLY A 133 -5.27 -6.21 14.20
CA GLY A 133 -5.92 -7.04 13.20
C GLY A 133 -4.93 -7.86 12.36
N CYS A 134 -5.46 -8.81 11.59
CA CYS A 134 -4.69 -9.67 10.70
C CYS A 134 -4.66 -9.14 9.27
N HIS A 135 -3.47 -9.05 8.68
CA HIS A 135 -3.27 -8.71 7.26
C HIS A 135 -2.56 -9.83 6.48
N THR A 136 -2.87 -11.10 6.80
CA THR A 136 -2.11 -12.31 6.37
C THR A 136 -0.69 -12.33 6.91
N PHE A 137 -0.03 -13.50 6.98
CA PHE A 137 1.32 -13.60 7.54
C PHE A 137 2.38 -13.01 6.62
N ALA A 138 2.32 -13.37 5.33
CA ALA A 138 3.36 -13.05 4.35
C ALA A 138 2.99 -11.89 3.40
N HIS A 139 1.92 -11.15 3.70
CA HIS A 139 1.40 -10.08 2.84
C HIS A 139 1.17 -10.56 1.39
N CYS A 140 0.40 -11.64 1.25
CA CYS A 140 0.22 -12.31 -0.04
C CYS A 140 -0.79 -11.55 -0.93
N HIS A 141 -0.52 -11.52 -2.24
CA HIS A 141 -1.40 -10.88 -3.20
C HIS A 141 -2.72 -11.65 -3.34
N SER A 142 -3.84 -11.08 -2.87
CA SER A 142 -5.15 -11.77 -2.81
C SER A 142 -5.69 -12.22 -4.17
N TRP A 143 -5.22 -11.64 -5.28
CA TRP A 143 -5.65 -12.03 -6.63
C TRP A 143 -4.81 -13.20 -7.18
N GLU A 144 -3.54 -13.29 -6.81
CA GLU A 144 -2.58 -14.26 -7.34
C GLU A 144 -2.40 -15.48 -6.44
N THR A 145 -2.88 -15.38 -5.19
CA THR A 145 -2.78 -16.42 -4.19
C THR A 145 -4.04 -17.29 -4.23
N SER A 146 -3.88 -18.61 -4.18
CA SER A 146 -5.02 -19.52 -4.09
C SER A 146 -5.75 -19.35 -2.74
N PRO A 147 -7.08 -19.61 -2.68
CA PRO A 147 -7.83 -19.42 -1.43
C PRO A 147 -7.28 -20.19 -0.23
N MET A 148 -6.83 -21.44 -0.46
CA MET A 148 -6.26 -22.29 0.59
C MET A 148 -4.97 -21.70 1.17
N VAL A 149 -4.05 -21.25 0.31
CA VAL A 149 -2.78 -20.63 0.75
C VAL A 149 -3.05 -19.29 1.45
N PHE A 150 -4.06 -18.55 0.99
CA PHE A 150 -4.48 -17.30 1.62
C PHE A 150 -5.00 -17.54 3.04
N GLU A 151 -5.86 -18.55 3.22
CA GLU A 151 -6.40 -18.97 4.52
C GLU A 151 -5.29 -19.47 5.46
N ASP A 152 -4.38 -20.31 4.97
CA ASP A 152 -3.21 -20.74 5.73
C ASP A 152 -2.39 -19.55 6.24
N SER A 153 -2.20 -18.53 5.39
CA SER A 153 -1.48 -17.31 5.77
C SER A 153 -2.20 -16.51 6.85
N ILE A 154 -3.54 -16.49 6.88
CA ILE A 154 -4.32 -15.87 7.97
C ILE A 154 -4.10 -16.65 9.28
N ILE A 155 -4.18 -17.98 9.22
CA ILE A 155 -4.02 -18.86 10.37
C ILE A 155 -2.60 -18.73 10.96
N ASP A 156 -1.58 -18.69 10.10
CA ASP A 156 -0.19 -18.54 10.55
C ASP A 156 0.06 -17.18 11.22
N ASN A 157 -0.56 -16.11 10.71
CA ASN A 157 -0.50 -14.81 11.36
C ASN A 157 -1.15 -14.85 12.75
N GLN A 158 -2.31 -15.51 12.88
CA GLN A 158 -2.97 -15.68 14.17
C GLN A 158 -2.10 -16.48 15.15
N ARG A 159 -1.47 -17.57 14.70
CA ARG A 159 -0.55 -18.38 15.51
C ARG A 159 0.65 -17.58 15.97
N ALA A 160 1.27 -16.82 15.06
CA ALA A 160 2.40 -15.96 15.36
C ALA A 160 2.01 -14.89 16.41
N LEU A 161 0.85 -14.26 16.23
CA LEU A 161 0.35 -13.27 17.17
C LEU A 161 0.10 -13.86 18.55
N ASN A 162 -0.53 -15.03 18.63
CA ASN A 162 -0.78 -15.69 19.90
C ASN A 162 0.52 -16.00 20.66
N ARG A 163 1.57 -16.47 19.98
CA ARG A 163 2.88 -16.69 20.62
C ARG A 163 3.48 -15.40 21.18
N LEU A 164 3.32 -14.32 20.43
CA LEU A 164 3.82 -12.99 20.77
C LEU A 164 3.07 -12.38 21.97
N VAL A 165 1.75 -12.55 22.06
CA VAL A 165 0.96 -12.00 23.17
C VAL A 165 0.99 -12.91 24.42
N SER A 166 0.97 -14.24 24.25
CA SER A 166 1.04 -15.19 25.37
C SER A 166 2.41 -15.28 26.03
N GLY A 167 3.49 -14.84 25.37
CA GLY A 167 4.81 -14.71 25.95
C GLY A 167 5.02 -13.46 26.82
N ALA A 168 4.01 -12.59 26.93
CA ALA A 168 4.05 -11.34 27.71
C ALA A 168 3.31 -11.44 29.06
N ALA A 169 2.90 -12.65 29.47
CA ALA A 169 2.24 -12.94 30.75
C ALA A 169 3.19 -13.58 31.75
#